data_AF-A0A3S0DNJ6-F1
#
_entry.id   AF-A0A3S0DNJ6-F1
#
_cell.length_a   1.000
_cell.length_b   1.000
_cell.length_c   1.000
_cell.angle_alpha   90.00
_cell.angle_beta   90.00
_cell.angle_gamma   90.00
#
_symmetry.space_group_name_H-M   'P 1'
#
loop_
_entity.id
_entity.type
_entity.pdbx_description
1 polymer ?
#
loop_
_entity_poly.entity_id
_entity_poly.type
_entity_poly.pdbx_seq_one_letter_code
_entity_poly.pdbx_strand_id
1 'polypeptide(L)'
;MAESKINGKLEVNIKIDITLNYQEAQALLQITRYNTNSFLEGFYNKLGKSYLEPYQDGVKSLFSTLRGQLPDTLNKAREINIQIEELKSKFNK
;
A
#
# COMPACT_ATOMS: atom_id res chain seq x y z
N MET A 1 -46.41 -20.69 -12.59
CA MET A 1 -45.82 -19.94 -11.46
C MET A 1 -44.33 -19.81 -11.77
N ALA A 2 -43.81 -18.59 -11.93
CA ALA A 2 -42.41 -18.37 -12.26
C ALA A 2 -41.58 -18.26 -10.98
N GLU A 3 -40.56 -19.11 -10.84
CA GLU A 3 -39.61 -19.05 -9.73
C GLU A 3 -38.62 -17.91 -9.95
N SER A 4 -38.63 -16.91 -9.08
CA SER A 4 -37.64 -15.83 -9.11
C SER A 4 -36.41 -16.24 -8.30
N LYS A 5 -35.26 -16.40 -8.96
CA LYS A 5 -33.95 -16.60 -8.30
C LYS A 5 -33.41 -15.25 -7.82
N ILE A 6 -33.26 -15.09 -6.52
CA ILE A 6 -32.59 -13.93 -5.93
C ILE A 6 -31.10 -14.27 -5.78
N ASN A 7 -30.24 -13.55 -6.50
CA ASN A 7 -28.79 -13.62 -6.34
C ASN A 7 -28.34 -12.50 -5.39
N GLY A 8 -28.20 -12.80 -4.10
CA GLY A 8 -27.60 -11.89 -3.13
C GLY A 8 -26.07 -12.02 -3.11
N LYS A 9 -25.34 -10.90 -3.22
CA LYS A 9 -23.89 -10.84 -2.96
C LYS A 9 -23.69 -10.28 -1.55
N LEU A 10 -23.11 -11.07 -0.65
CA LEU A 10 -22.64 -10.58 0.65
C LEU A 10 -21.21 -10.07 0.50
N GLU A 11 -20.96 -8.85 0.95
CA GLU A 11 -19.63 -8.23 0.94
C GLU A 11 -19.27 -7.75 2.34
N VAL A 12 -18.10 -8.17 2.84
CA VAL A 12 -17.57 -7.75 4.13
C VAL A 12 -16.39 -6.82 3.87
N ASN A 13 -16.54 -5.57 4.30
CA ASN A 13 -15.53 -4.54 4.14
C ASN A 13 -14.83 -4.28 5.49
N ILE A 14 -13.50 -4.39 5.51
CA ILE A 14 -12.68 -4.13 6.69
C ILE A 14 -11.83 -2.88 6.40
N LYS A 15 -11.94 -1.87 7.26
CA LYS A 15 -11.08 -0.68 7.23
C LYS A 15 -10.07 -0.75 8.36
N ILE A 16 -8.80 -0.56 8.02
CA ILE A 16 -7.70 -0.46 8.98
C ILE A 16 -6.96 0.85 8.69
N ASP A 17 -6.84 1.71 9.69
CA ASP A 17 -6.07 2.95 9.61
C ASP A 17 -4.68 2.72 10.23
N ILE A 18 -3.62 2.95 9.45
CA ILE A 18 -2.22 2.82 9.87
C ILE A 18 -1.52 4.16 9.65
N THR A 19 -0.87 4.69 10.69
CA THR A 19 -0.05 5.89 10.60
C THR A 19 1.40 5.49 10.40
N LEU A 20 2.00 5.97 9.31
CA LEU A 20 3.41 5.76 8.98
C LEU A 20 4.15 7.10 9.03
N ASN A 21 5.38 7.09 9.50
CA ASN A 21 6.27 8.22 9.26
C ASN A 21 6.74 8.24 7.79
N TYR A 22 7.36 9.35 7.37
CA TYR A 22 7.76 9.52 5.98
C TYR A 22 8.75 8.44 5.49
N GLN A 23 9.68 8.01 6.33
CA GLN A 23 10.67 6.98 5.97
C GLN A 23 10.03 5.60 5.81
N GLU A 24 9.11 5.23 6.70
CA GLU A 24 8.35 3.97 6.62
C GLU A 24 7.48 3.94 5.36
N ALA A 25 6.77 5.03 5.06
CA ALA A 25 5.97 5.14 3.85
C ALA A 25 6.83 5.07 2.58
N GLN A 26 8.02 5.68 2.58
CA GLN A 26 8.97 5.54 1.48
C GLN A 26 9.49 4.11 1.32
N ALA A 27 9.84 3.43 2.41
CA ALA A 27 10.29 2.04 2.38
C ALA A 27 9.19 1.14 1.79
N LEU A 28 7.95 1.32 2.23
CA LEU A 28 6.80 0.59 1.71
C LEU A 28 6.58 0.85 0.21
N LEU A 29 6.75 2.10 -0.25
CA LEU A 29 6.72 2.41 -1.67
C LEU A 29 7.83 1.69 -2.45
N GLN A 30 9.06 1.63 -1.93
CA GLN A 30 10.15 0.94 -2.64
C GLN A 30 9.91 -0.57 -2.73
N ILE A 31 9.43 -1.20 -1.66
CA ILE A 31 9.08 -2.63 -1.66
C ILE A 31 8.03 -2.91 -2.74
N THR A 32 7.02 -2.04 -2.85
CA THR A 32 5.89 -2.24 -3.76
C THR A 32 6.20 -1.90 -5.22
N ARG A 33 7.31 -1.21 -5.51
CA ARG A 33 7.80 -0.96 -6.88
C ARG A 33 8.36 -2.21 -7.55
N TYR A 34 8.81 -3.20 -6.78
CA TYR A 34 9.22 -4.48 -7.36
C TYR A 34 8.02 -5.19 -8.00
N ASN A 35 8.31 -6.01 -9.01
CA ASN A 35 7.31 -6.94 -9.52
C ASN A 35 6.83 -7.86 -8.38
N THR A 36 5.53 -7.83 -8.07
CA THR A 36 4.98 -8.57 -6.93
C THR A 36 5.21 -10.08 -7.04
N ASN A 37 5.23 -10.64 -8.25
CA ASN A 37 5.52 -12.06 -8.44
C ASN A 37 6.99 -12.37 -8.12
N SER A 38 7.92 -11.51 -8.54
CA SER A 38 9.34 -11.66 -8.19
C SER A 38 9.58 -11.52 -6.68
N PHE A 39 8.83 -10.63 -6.00
CA PHE A 39 8.87 -10.52 -4.55
C PHE A 39 8.40 -11.83 -3.88
N LEU A 40 7.26 -12.37 -4.30
CA LEU A 40 6.71 -13.61 -3.76
C LEU A 40 7.63 -14.80 -4.02
N GLU A 41 8.20 -14.89 -5.23
CA GLU A 41 9.17 -15.93 -5.57
C GLU A 41 10.41 -15.86 -4.67
N GLY A 42 10.99 -14.67 -4.51
CA GLY A 42 12.14 -14.45 -3.61
C GLY A 42 11.80 -14.79 -2.16
N PHE A 43 10.60 -14.40 -1.70
CA PHE A 43 10.10 -14.72 -0.37
C PHE A 43 9.97 -16.24 -0.18
N TYR A 44 9.31 -16.94 -1.10
CA TYR A 44 9.09 -18.39 -1.02
C TYR A 44 10.40 -19.17 -1.07
N ASN A 45 11.36 -18.73 -1.88
CA ASN A 45 12.66 -19.38 -1.98
C ASN A 45 13.49 -19.26 -0.70
N LYS A 46 13.26 -18.22 0.13
CA LYS A 46 14.06 -17.97 1.34
C LYS A 46 13.35 -18.37 2.64
N LEU A 47 12.05 -18.15 2.72
CA LEU A 47 11.26 -18.31 3.95
C LEU A 47 10.23 -19.44 3.87
N GLY A 48 10.08 -20.05 2.70
CA GLY A 48 9.06 -21.06 2.44
C GLY A 48 7.69 -20.47 2.10
N LYS A 49 6.80 -21.34 1.63
CA LYS A 49 5.48 -20.95 1.09
C LYS A 49 4.40 -20.73 2.14
N SER A 50 4.48 -21.44 3.26
CA SER A 50 3.41 -21.54 4.26
C SER A 50 2.90 -20.19 4.78
N TYR A 51 3.75 -19.17 4.83
CA TYR A 51 3.38 -17.86 5.37
C TYR A 51 2.52 -17.02 4.42
N LEU A 52 2.81 -17.00 3.12
CA LEU A 52 2.19 -16.08 2.17
C LEU A 52 1.44 -16.76 1.03
N GLU A 53 1.61 -18.06 0.80
CA GLU A 53 0.86 -18.79 -0.25
C GLU A 53 -0.66 -18.71 -0.05
N PRO A 54 -1.22 -18.90 1.17
CA PRO A 54 -2.66 -18.75 1.38
C PRO A 54 -3.19 -17.32 1.14
N TYR A 55 -2.30 -16.32 1.20
CA TYR A 55 -2.65 -14.89 1.12
C TYR A 55 -2.10 -14.22 -0.14
N GLN A 56 -1.63 -14.99 -1.12
CA GLN A 56 -0.87 -14.50 -2.26
C GLN A 56 -1.64 -13.41 -3.03
N ASP A 57 -2.93 -13.62 -3.27
CA ASP A 57 -3.76 -12.66 -3.99
C ASP A 57 -4.05 -11.42 -3.14
N GLY A 58 -4.11 -11.57 -1.82
CA GLY A 58 -4.13 -10.45 -0.88
C GLY A 58 -2.86 -9.60 -0.97
N VAL A 59 -1.67 -10.22 -1.06
CA VAL A 59 -0.40 -9.51 -1.24
C VAL A 59 -0.37 -8.77 -2.59
N LYS A 60 -0.82 -9.41 -3.67
CA LYS A 60 -0.93 -8.76 -5.00
C LYS A 60 -1.85 -7.55 -4.96
N SER A 61 -3.03 -7.70 -4.36
CA SER A 61 -3.99 -6.63 -4.17
C SER A 61 -3.40 -5.48 -3.35
N LEU A 62 -2.76 -5.79 -2.21
CA LEU A 62 -2.10 -4.81 -1.35
C LEU A 62 -1.02 -4.02 -2.10
N PHE A 63 -0.13 -4.69 -2.84
CA PHE A 63 0.92 -4.03 -3.63
C PHE A 63 0.33 -3.15 -4.73
N SER A 64 -0.80 -3.53 -5.31
CA SER A 64 -1.51 -2.70 -6.29
C SER A 64 -2.07 -1.42 -5.64
N THR A 65 -2.76 -1.56 -4.50
CA THR A 65 -3.31 -0.43 -3.74
C THR A 65 -2.22 0.55 -3.32
N LEU A 66 -1.12 0.05 -2.76
CA LEU A 66 -0.01 0.88 -2.27
C LEU A 66 0.69 1.63 -3.42
N ARG A 67 0.89 0.98 -4.58
CA ARG A 67 1.44 1.64 -5.77
C ARG A 67 0.56 2.77 -6.29
N GLY A 68 -0.76 2.65 -6.14
CA GLY A 68 -1.71 3.69 -6.55
C GLY A 68 -1.79 4.86 -5.56
N GLN A 69 -1.62 4.62 -4.26
CA GLN A 69 -1.93 5.62 -3.22
C GLN A 69 -0.70 6.30 -2.60
N LEU A 70 0.40 5.57 -2.41
CA LEU A 70 1.59 6.10 -1.73
C LEU A 70 2.33 7.19 -2.50
N PRO A 71 2.53 7.13 -3.84
CA PRO A 71 3.31 8.15 -4.55
C PRO A 71 2.76 9.56 -4.36
N ASP A 72 1.45 9.75 -4.52
CA ASP A 72 0.82 11.06 -4.41
C ASP A 72 0.89 11.61 -2.98
N THR A 73 0.66 10.74 -1.99
CA THR A 73 0.75 11.11 -0.57
C THR A 73 2.18 11.53 -0.20
N LEU A 74 3.18 10.78 -0.65
CA LEU A 74 4.59 11.09 -0.41
C LEU A 74 5.04 12.36 -1.14
N ASN A 75 4.58 12.60 -2.36
CA ASN A 75 4.87 13.81 -3.11
C ASN A 75 4.33 15.06 -2.38
N LYS A 76 3.08 14.99 -1.91
CA LYS A 76 2.48 16.07 -1.10
C LYS A 76 3.26 16.31 0.19
N ALA A 77 3.61 15.25 0.91
CA ALA A 77 4.40 15.38 2.15
C ALA A 77 5.77 16.01 1.89
N ARG A 78 6.43 15.66 0.77
CA ARG A 78 7.70 16.26 0.35
C ARG A 78 7.55 17.75 0.03
N GLU A 79 6.51 18.13 -0.71
CA GLU A 79 6.24 19.53 -1.05
C GLU A 79 5.98 20.39 0.20
N ILE A 80 5.21 19.87 1.15
CA ILE A 80 4.96 20.54 2.44
C ILE A 80 6.27 20.74 3.20
N ASN A 81 7.13 19.72 3.25
CA ASN A 81 8.43 19.84 3.91
C ASN A 81 9.31 20.93 3.27
N ILE A 82 9.34 21.02 1.94
CA ILE A 82 10.08 22.08 1.24
C ILE A 82 9.54 23.47 1.64
N GLN A 83 8.22 23.65 1.63
CA GLN A 83 7.60 24.93 2.02
C GLN A 83 7.90 25.30 3.48
N ILE A 84 7.89 24.32 4.39
CA ILE A 84 8.23 24.53 5.80
C ILE A 84 9.67 25.03 5.94
N GLU A 85 10.62 24.43 5.23
CA GLU A 85 12.03 24.85 5.28
C GLU A 85 12.24 26.24 4.68
N GLU A 86 11.55 26.58 3.58
CA GLU A 86 11.57 27.93 3.01
C GLU A 86 11.02 28.98 3.99
N LEU A 87 9.94 28.66 4.71
CA LEU A 87 9.37 29.54 5.72
C LEU A 87 10.34 29.74 6.88
N LYS A 88 10.92 28.65 7.42
CA LYS A 88 11.93 28.74 8.50
C LYS A 88 13.11 29.63 8.11
N SER A 89 13.60 29.52 6.88
CA SER A 89 14.69 30.36 6.38
C SER A 89 14.32 31.84 6.32
N LYS A 90 13.05 32.18 6.05
CA LYS A 90 12.56 33.57 6.00
C LYS A 90 12.39 34.19 7.39
N PHE A 91 12.03 33.39 8.41
CA PHE A 91 11.84 33.88 9.78
C PHE A 91 13.12 33.92 10.63
N ASN A 92 14.17 33.17 10.24
CA ASN A 92 15.49 33.20 10.89
C ASN A 92 16.44 34.27 10.29
N LYS A 93 15.92 35.21 9.49
CA LYS A 93 16.60 36.43 9.02
C LYS A 93 16.01 37.64 9.72
#